data_AF-A0A157Z3B6-F1
#
_entry.id   AF-A0A157Z3B6-F1
#
_cell.length_a   1.000
_cell.length_b   1.000
_cell.length_c   1.000
_cell.angle_alpha   90.00
_cell.angle_beta   90.00
_cell.angle_gamma   90.00
#
_symmetry.space_group_name_H-M   'P 1'
#
loop_
_entity.id
_entity.type
_entity.pdbx_description
1 polymer ?
#
loop_
_entity_poly.entity_id
_entity_poly.type
_entity_poly.pdbx_seq_one_letter_code
_entity_poly.pdbx_strand_id
1 'polypeptide(L)'
;MKPPSGMPYGMLVLTRHPQETLHIGDEITVTVLGVHGSQVRLGIQAPSHIGVHREEIYRRIQAEKRVAADTSSPDPLIIVRRAHARHRE
;
A
#
# COMPACT_ATOMS: atom_id res chain seq x y z
N MET A 1 -2.99 -8.90 -28.84
CA MET A 1 -3.84 -8.06 -27.97
C MET A 1 -2.93 -7.48 -26.88
N LYS A 2 -2.42 -6.26 -27.07
CA LYS A 2 -1.46 -5.61 -26.16
C LYS A 2 -2.27 -4.75 -25.18
N PRO A 3 -2.03 -4.82 -23.86
CA PRO A 3 -2.78 -4.02 -22.89
C PRO A 3 -2.53 -2.52 -23.10
N PRO A 4 -3.50 -1.66 -22.74
CA PRO A 4 -3.42 -0.22 -22.94
C PRO A 4 -2.27 0.39 -22.13
N SER A 5 -1.44 1.15 -22.85
CA SER A 5 -0.29 1.91 -22.36
C SER A 5 -0.70 2.86 -21.22
N GLY A 6 -0.21 2.61 -20.00
CA GLY A 6 -0.43 3.52 -18.86
C GLY A 6 -0.20 2.97 -17.46
N MET A 7 0.03 1.67 -17.27
CA MET A 7 0.35 1.10 -15.96
C MET A 7 1.85 0.78 -15.89
N PRO A 8 2.66 1.38 -14.99
CA PRO A 8 4.10 1.11 -14.89
C PRO A 8 4.43 -0.30 -14.35
N TYR A 9 3.44 -1.18 -14.19
CA TYR A 9 3.62 -2.54 -13.68
C TYR A 9 2.97 -3.54 -14.62
N GLY A 10 3.79 -4.42 -15.21
CA GLY A 10 3.31 -5.57 -15.97
C GLY A 10 2.86 -6.68 -15.02
N MET A 11 1.61 -7.12 -15.12
CA MET A 11 1.14 -8.30 -14.41
C MET A 11 1.78 -9.55 -15.04
N LEU A 12 2.59 -10.26 -14.26
CA LEU A 12 3.13 -11.56 -14.65
C LEU A 12 2.17 -12.66 -14.19
N VAL A 13 1.66 -13.44 -15.14
CA VAL A 13 0.74 -14.56 -14.86
C VAL A 13 1.52 -15.86 -14.94
N LEU A 14 1.51 -16.64 -13.85
CA LEU A 14 2.20 -17.92 -13.74
C LEU A 14 1.22 -18.99 -13.24
N THR A 15 1.19 -20.13 -13.91
CA THR A 15 0.45 -21.31 -13.43
C THR A 15 1.40 -22.18 -12.60
N ARG A 16 1.04 -22.44 -11.34
CA ARG A 16 1.80 -23.28 -10.41
C ARG A 16 0.89 -24.37 -9.81
N HIS A 17 1.44 -25.56 -9.67
CA HIS A 17 0.90 -26.69 -8.93
C HIS A 17 1.08 -26.51 -7.42
N PRO A 18 0.31 -27.23 -6.59
CA PRO A 18 0.56 -27.27 -5.15
C PRO A 18 1.99 -27.76 -4.86
N GLN A 19 2.57 -27.21 -3.80
CA GLN A 19 3.97 -27.33 -3.36
C GLN A 19 5.00 -26.62 -4.24
N GLU A 20 4.61 -26.00 -5.35
CA GLU A 20 5.53 -25.15 -6.10
C GLU A 20 5.72 -23.78 -5.45
N THR A 21 6.92 -23.23 -5.65
CA THR A 21 7.35 -21.96 -5.07
C THR A 21 7.78 -21.01 -6.17
N LEU A 22 7.49 -19.72 -5.99
CA LEU A 22 7.95 -18.62 -6.82
C LEU A 22 8.67 -17.59 -5.93
N HIS A 23 9.67 -16.94 -6.50
CA HIS A 23 10.47 -15.91 -5.82
C HIS A 23 10.15 -14.55 -6.43
N ILE A 24 10.03 -13.53 -5.57
CA ILE A 24 9.82 -12.13 -5.98
C ILE A 24 11.00 -11.33 -5.45
N GLY A 25 11.86 -10.85 -6.35
CA GLY A 25 13.15 -10.28 -5.96
C GLY A 25 14.04 -11.33 -5.29
N ASP A 26 14.80 -10.92 -4.28
CA ASP A 26 15.71 -11.80 -3.53
C ASP A 26 15.14 -12.22 -2.16
N GLU A 27 14.19 -11.45 -1.62
CA GLU A 27 13.79 -11.57 -0.21
C GLU A 27 12.38 -12.16 -0.01
N ILE A 28 11.56 -12.21 -1.05
CA ILE A 28 10.17 -12.68 -0.95
C ILE A 28 10.03 -14.04 -1.63
N THR A 29 9.44 -14.98 -0.90
CA THR A 29 9.15 -16.33 -1.39
C THR A 29 7.66 -16.61 -1.22
N VAL A 30 7.00 -17.05 -2.29
CA VAL A 30 5.58 -17.41 -2.30
C VAL A 30 5.43 -18.87 -2.70
N THR A 31 4.83 -19.67 -1.82
CA THR A 31 4.63 -21.10 -2.01
C THR A 31 3.14 -21.40 -2.10
N VAL A 32 2.73 -22.17 -3.10
CA VAL A 32 1.37 -22.69 -3.17
C VAL A 32 1.28 -23.89 -2.25
N LEU A 33 0.68 -23.75 -1.07
CA LEU A 33 0.60 -24.84 -0.08
C LEU A 33 -0.41 -25.92 -0.49
N GLY A 34 -1.45 -25.54 -1.24
CA GLY A 34 -2.49 -26.47 -1.65
C GLY A 34 -3.67 -25.75 -2.28
N VAL A 35 -4.49 -26.52 -2.99
CA VAL A 35 -5.78 -26.06 -3.53
C VAL A 35 -6.87 -26.92 -2.92
N HIS A 36 -7.91 -26.27 -2.40
CA HIS A 36 -9.06 -26.93 -1.79
C HIS A 36 -10.34 -26.38 -2.41
N GLY A 37 -10.87 -27.10 -3.41
CA GLY A 37 -11.98 -26.62 -4.24
C GLY A 37 -11.58 -25.34 -4.98
N SER A 38 -12.25 -24.23 -4.69
CA SER A 38 -11.97 -22.90 -5.24
C SER A 38 -11.00 -22.07 -4.41
N GLN A 39 -10.57 -22.56 -3.23
CA GLN A 39 -9.66 -21.84 -2.35
C GLN A 39 -8.22 -22.30 -2.56
N VAL A 40 -7.29 -21.35 -2.62
CA VAL A 40 -5.85 -21.62 -2.71
C VAL A 40 -5.20 -21.20 -1.41
N ARG A 41 -4.39 -22.09 -0.82
CA ARG A 41 -3.53 -21.76 0.31
C ARG A 41 -2.18 -21.29 -0.22
N LEU A 42 -1.83 -20.06 0.13
CA LEU A 42 -0.55 -19.44 -0.23
C LEU A 42 0.26 -19.21 1.05
N GLY A 43 1.47 -19.72 1.08
CA GLY A 43 2.50 -19.35 2.06
C GLY A 43 3.28 -18.18 1.49
N ILE A 44 3.40 -17.09 2.24
CA ILE A 44 4.18 -15.91 1.85
C ILE A 44 5.23 -15.70 2.92
N GLN A 45 6.49 -15.81 2.54
CA GLN A 45 7.63 -15.50 3.39
C GLN A 45 8.24 -14.20 2.88
N ALA A 46 8.27 -13.19 3.74
CA ALA A 46 8.89 -11.91 3.47
C ALA A 46 9.52 -11.38 4.77
N PRO A 47 10.61 -10.60 4.69
CA PRO A 47 11.22 -9.96 5.85
C PRO A 47 10.28 -8.94 6.49
N SER A 48 10.50 -8.63 7.78
CA SER A 48 9.59 -7.80 8.59
C SER A 48 9.40 -6.36 8.10
N HIS A 49 10.29 -5.86 7.24
CA HIS A 49 10.17 -4.54 6.65
C HIS A 49 9.14 -4.49 5.50
N ILE A 50 8.70 -5.65 4.99
CA ILE A 50 7.71 -5.78 3.91
C ILE A 50 6.36 -6.15 4.52
N GLY A 51 5.39 -5.23 4.43
CA GLY A 51 4.03 -5.46 4.92
C GLY A 51 3.27 -6.45 4.01
N VAL A 52 2.99 -7.64 4.53
CA VAL A 52 2.12 -8.63 3.86
C VAL A 52 0.70 -8.48 4.40
N HIS A 53 -0.22 -8.01 3.57
CA HIS A 53 -1.61 -7.77 3.95
C HIS A 53 -2.59 -8.40 2.95
N ARG A 54 -3.78 -8.78 3.44
CA ARG A 54 -4.91 -9.11 2.58
C ARG A 54 -5.40 -7.84 1.87
N GLU A 55 -5.86 -7.97 0.63
CA GLU A 55 -6.27 -6.82 -0.20
C GLU A 55 -7.24 -5.87 0.52
N GLU A 56 -8.30 -6.42 1.13
CA GLU A 56 -9.33 -5.61 1.83
C GLU A 56 -8.71 -4.76 2.95
N ILE A 57 -7.80 -5.33 3.73
CA ILE A 57 -7.12 -4.64 4.83
C ILE A 57 -6.16 -3.58 4.29
N TYR A 58 -5.42 -3.92 3.23
CA TYR A 58 -4.52 -2.97 2.57
C TYR A 58 -5.27 -1.74 2.03
N ARG A 59 -6.43 -1.94 1.40
CA ARG A 59 -7.25 -0.83 0.88
C ARG A 59 -7.72 0.12 1.98
N ARG A 60 -8.11 -0.41 3.15
CA ARG A 60 -8.50 0.40 4.32
C ARG A 60 -7.32 1.22 4.86
N ILE A 61 -6.17 0.58 5.11
CA ILE A 61 -4.96 1.25 5.61
C ILE A 61 -4.51 2.37 4.66
N GLN A 62 -4.56 2.13 3.34
CA GLN A 62 -4.16 3.14 2.36
C GLN A 62 -5.15 4.31 2.29
N ALA A 63 -6.45 4.07 2.50
CA ALA A 63 -7.44 5.15 2.57
C ALA A 63 -7.18 6.06 3.78
N GLU A 64 -6.91 5.47 4.94
CA GLU A 64 -6.58 6.21 6.17
C GLU A 64 -5.28 7.01 6.04
N LYS A 65 -4.23 6.42 5.46
CA LYS A 65 -2.95 7.12 5.20
C LYS A 65 -3.11 8.30 4.26
N ARG A 66 -4.00 8.21 3.25
CA ARG A 66 -4.28 9.34 2.34
C ARG A 66 -5.00 10.48 3.06
N VAL A 67 -5.94 10.19 3.95
CA VAL A 67 -6.63 11.21 4.75
C VAL A 67 -5.68 11.90 5.72
N ALA A 68 -4.76 11.15 6.34
CA ALA A 68 -3.76 11.72 7.25
C ALA A 68 -2.74 12.62 6.53
N ALA A 69 -2.35 12.28 5.29
CA ALA A 69 -1.42 13.09 4.50
C ALA A 69 -2.05 14.40 3.99
N ASP A 70 -3.37 14.45 3.82
CA ASP A 70 -4.11 15.65 3.39
C ASP A 70 -4.24 16.71 4.52
N THR A 71 -4.12 16.29 5.78
CA THR A 71 -4.20 17.20 6.95
C THR A 71 -2.85 17.87 7.27
N SER A 72 -1.75 17.48 6.61
CA SER A 72 -0.41 18.09 6.76
C SER A 72 -0.11 19.18 5.71
N SER A 73 -1.10 19.98 5.36
CA SER A 73 -0.85 21.33 4.83
C SER A 73 -1.09 22.33 5.97
N PRO A 74 -0.05 22.84 6.66
CA PRO A 74 -0.23 24.05 7.44
C PRO A 74 -0.47 25.18 6.44
N ASP A 75 -1.75 25.48 6.17
CA ASP A 75 -2.16 26.72 5.52
C ASP A 75 -1.77 27.89 6.45
N PRO A 76 -0.85 28.78 6.05
CA PRO A 76 -0.38 29.85 6.93
C PRO A 76 -1.34 31.06 6.99
N LEU A 77 -2.62 30.95 6.59
CA LEU A 77 -3.56 32.08 6.73
C LEU A 77 -4.13 32.25 8.15
N ILE A 78 -3.75 31.42 9.13
CA ILE A 78 -4.03 31.63 10.56
C ILE A 78 -3.02 32.63 11.20
N ILE A 79 -2.62 33.70 10.50
CA ILE A 79 -1.88 34.85 11.08
C ILE A 79 -2.70 36.15 11.06
N VAL A 80 -3.97 36.11 10.65
CA VAL A 80 -4.87 37.25 10.89
C VAL A 80 -5.48 37.14 12.29
N ARG A 81 -4.76 37.65 13.31
CA ARG A 81 -5.30 38.51 14.38
C ARG A 81 -4.30 38.77 15.51
N ARG A 82 -4.07 40.08 15.74
CA ARG A 82 -3.58 40.78 16.95
C ARG A 82 -2.07 41.05 17.08
N ALA A 83 -1.68 42.23 16.60
CA ALA A 83 -0.70 43.15 17.20
C ALA A 83 -0.84 44.48 16.42
N HIS A 84 -1.02 45.69 16.97
CA HIS A 84 -0.78 46.26 18.29
C HIS A 84 -1.59 47.57 18.35
N ALA A 85 -2.53 47.73 19.29
CA ALA A 85 -3.01 49.05 19.68
C ALA A 85 -2.00 49.60 20.71
N ARG A 86 -1.19 50.59 20.33
CA ARG A 86 -0.38 51.32 21.32
C ARG A 86 -1.25 52.36 22.02
N HIS A 87 -1.17 52.28 23.34
CA HIS A 87 -1.83 53.07 24.35
C HIS A 87 -1.46 54.55 24.27
N ARG A 88 -2.42 55.42 24.61
CA ARG A 88 -2.21 56.82 24.99
C ARG A 88 -1.31 56.91 26.22
N GLU A 89 -0.40 57.88 26.22
CA GLU A 89 -0.33 59.02 27.16
C GLU A 89 0.59 60.09 26.56
#